data_AF-A0A4Q6V1P8-F1
#
_entry.id   AF-A0A4Q6V1P8-F1
#
_cell.length_a   1.000
_cell.length_b   1.000
_cell.length_c   1.000
_cell.angle_alpha   90.00
_cell.angle_beta   90.00
_cell.angle_gamma   90.00
#
_symmetry.space_group_name_H-M   'P 1'
#
loop_
_entity.id
_entity.type
_entity.pdbx_description
1 polymer ?
#
loop_
_entity_poly.entity_id
_entity_poly.type
_entity_poly.pdbx_seq_one_letter_code
_entity_poly.pdbx_strand_id
1 'polypeptide(L)'
;MDSDDERLLRGRVYGHDPTAPEAGPLPGHHYAELVGGPLDGLLLDITTVPPEARPEGAALPTALSTHGPEGRSLYRPRPTTPSRWDWQGDLR
;
A
#
# COMPACT_ATOMS: atom_id res chain seq x y z
N MET A 1 -17.87 3.15 11.98
CA MET A 1 -16.58 2.91 11.30
C MET A 1 -15.57 3.56 12.21
N ASP A 2 -15.01 2.73 13.07
CA ASP A 2 -14.29 3.12 14.27
C ASP A 2 -12.85 3.49 13.90
N SER A 3 -12.38 4.62 14.42
CA SER A 3 -11.04 5.19 14.18
C SER A 3 -9.87 4.32 14.68
N ASP A 4 -10.12 3.09 15.11
CA ASP A 4 -9.12 2.14 15.61
C ASP A 4 -8.50 1.31 14.47
N ASP A 5 -9.29 0.96 13.43
CA ASP A 5 -8.81 0.22 12.25
C ASP A 5 -7.76 1.00 11.44
N GLU A 6 -7.93 2.32 11.28
CA GLU A 6 -6.94 3.20 10.62
C GLU A 6 -5.61 3.24 11.39
N ARG A 7 -5.66 3.09 12.72
CA ARG A 7 -4.46 3.02 13.55
C ARG A 7 -3.79 1.65 13.49
N LEU A 8 -4.56 0.59 13.26
CA LEU A 8 -4.02 -0.75 13.11
C LEU A 8 -3.23 -0.90 11.82
N LEU A 9 -3.64 -0.30 10.70
CA LEU A 9 -2.94 -0.46 9.42
C LEU A 9 -1.62 0.33 9.34
N ARG A 10 -1.49 1.40 10.12
CA ARG A 10 -0.39 2.34 9.96
C ARG A 10 0.98 1.74 10.27
N GLY A 11 1.88 1.74 9.28
CA GLY A 11 3.25 1.25 9.43
C GLY A 11 3.42 -0.27 9.26
N ARG A 12 2.36 -0.98 8.84
CA ARG A 12 2.45 -2.41 8.48
C ARG A 12 2.78 -2.57 7.00
N VAL A 13 3.52 -3.63 6.67
CA VAL A 13 3.85 -3.92 5.28
C VAL A 13 2.68 -4.66 4.61
N TYR A 14 2.21 -4.15 3.47
CA TYR A 14 1.18 -4.78 2.66
C TYR A 14 1.62 -6.19 2.23
N GLY A 15 0.74 -7.18 2.39
CA GLY A 15 1.01 -8.59 2.08
C GLY A 15 1.66 -9.38 3.22
N HIS A 16 2.06 -8.73 4.32
CA HIS A 16 2.49 -9.44 5.53
C HIS A 16 1.30 -9.80 6.42
N ASP A 17 1.39 -10.98 7.05
CA ASP A 17 0.40 -11.41 8.03
C ASP A 17 0.40 -10.45 9.24
N PRO A 18 -0.75 -9.88 9.62
CA PRO A 18 -0.82 -8.87 10.68
C PRO A 18 -0.59 -9.43 12.10
N THR A 19 -0.60 -10.76 12.26
CA THR A 19 -0.32 -11.44 13.53
C THR A 19 1.15 -11.86 13.64
N ALA A 20 1.91 -11.81 12.54
CA ALA A 20 3.32 -12.12 12.55
C ALA A 20 4.14 -11.01 13.27
N PRO A 21 5.03 -11.37 14.20
CA PRO A 21 5.86 -10.41 14.94
C PRO A 21 6.85 -9.65 14.03
N GLU A 22 7.09 -10.14 12.82
CA GLU A 22 7.95 -9.56 11.78
C GLU A 22 7.20 -8.73 10.73
N ALA A 23 5.93 -8.38 10.96
CA ALA A 23 5.09 -7.64 10.00
C ALA A 23 5.43 -6.14 9.86
N GLY A 24 6.53 -5.68 10.47
CA GLY A 24 7.03 -4.31 10.40
C GLY A 24 8.05 -4.09 9.28
N PRO A 25 8.42 -2.84 8.98
CA PRO A 25 9.41 -2.52 7.96
C PRO A 25 10.79 -3.07 8.33
N LEU A 26 11.43 -3.74 7.37
CA LEU A 26 12.76 -4.32 7.52
C LEU A 26 13.85 -3.28 7.20
N PRO A 27 14.96 -3.25 7.94
CA PRO A 27 16.09 -2.38 7.64
C PRO A 27 16.70 -2.75 6.27
N GLY A 28 17.03 -1.75 5.45
CA GLY A 28 17.61 -1.93 4.12
C GLY A 28 16.58 -2.09 2.99
N HIS A 29 15.28 -2.14 3.31
CA HIS A 29 14.20 -2.14 2.34
C HIS A 29 13.68 -0.72 2.08
N HIS A 30 13.14 -0.50 0.89
CA HIS A 30 12.47 0.72 0.49
C HIS A 30 10.97 0.52 0.53
N TYR A 31 10.27 1.35 1.30
CA TYR A 31 8.84 1.29 1.45
C TYR A 31 8.16 2.55 0.92
N ALA A 32 6.98 2.39 0.32
CA ALA A 32 6.08 3.46 -0.05
C ALA A 32 4.83 3.44 0.85
N GLU A 33 4.51 4.55 1.49
CA GLU A 33 3.26 4.73 2.25
C GLU A 33 2.09 4.90 1.25
N LEU A 34 1.06 4.08 1.38
CA LEU A 34 -0.16 4.15 0.59
C LEU A 34 -1.08 5.22 1.20
N VAL A 35 -1.60 6.12 0.36
CA VAL A 35 -2.35 7.30 0.82
C VAL A 35 -3.70 7.45 0.10
N GLY A 36 -4.76 7.69 0.86
CA GLY A 36 -6.06 8.18 0.38
C GLY A 36 -7.02 7.13 -0.18
N GLY A 37 -6.73 5.83 -0.04
CA GLY A 37 -7.57 4.74 -0.54
C GLY A 37 -7.85 3.67 0.52
N PRO A 38 -8.42 2.51 0.13
CA PRO A 38 -8.80 1.45 1.08
C PRO A 38 -7.62 0.77 1.80
N LEU A 39 -6.39 1.07 1.39
CA LEU A 39 -5.15 0.58 1.98
C LEU A 39 -4.34 1.70 2.63
N ASP A 40 -4.98 2.85 2.93
CA ASP A 40 -4.32 4.01 3.54
C ASP A 40 -3.55 3.64 4.80
N GLY A 41 -2.32 4.17 4.91
CA GLY A 41 -1.42 3.95 6.04
C GLY A 41 -0.55 2.69 5.97
N LEU A 42 -0.83 1.76 5.05
CA LEU A 42 0.05 0.61 4.80
C LEU A 42 1.32 1.01 4.06
N LEU A 43 2.38 0.22 4.24
CA LEU A 43 3.65 0.33 3.56
C LEU A 43 3.73 -0.73 2.45
N LEU A 44 3.95 -0.32 1.20
CA LEU A 44 4.28 -1.22 0.11
C LEU A 44 5.79 -1.38 0.02
N ASP A 45 6.28 -2.63 0.05
CA ASP A 45 7.69 -2.91 -0.25
C ASP A 45 7.96 -2.67 -1.75
N ILE A 46 8.76 -1.66 -2.06
CA ILE A 46 9.19 -1.29 -3.41
C ILE A 46 10.68 -1.53 -3.64
N THR A 47 11.32 -2.31 -2.76
CA THR A 47 12.74 -2.65 -2.83
C THR A 47 13.08 -3.36 -4.13
N THR A 48 12.18 -4.24 -4.58
CA THR A 48 12.33 -5.00 -5.84
C THR A 48 11.76 -4.27 -7.06
N VAL A 49 11.11 -3.11 -6.86
CA VAL A 49 10.50 -2.34 -7.95
C VAL A 49 11.52 -1.34 -8.50
N PRO A 50 11.96 -1.50 -9.76
CA PRO A 50 12.97 -0.64 -10.35
C PRO A 50 12.43 0.79 -10.55
N PRO A 51 13.26 1.84 -10.40
CA PRO A 51 12.83 3.24 -10.45
C PRO A 51 12.02 3.64 -11.69
N GLU A 52 12.35 3.06 -12.85
CA GLU A 52 11.68 3.29 -14.14
C GLU A 52 10.25 2.73 -14.20
N ALA A 53 9.95 1.68 -13.42
CA ALA A 53 8.60 1.08 -13.36
C ALA A 53 7.71 1.77 -12.31
N ARG A 54 8.30 2.49 -11.35
CA ARG A 54 7.54 3.16 -10.27
C ARG A 54 6.46 4.11 -10.79
N PRO A 55 6.67 4.93 -11.84
CA PRO A 55 5.63 5.83 -12.36
C PRO A 55 4.35 5.13 -12.83
N GLU A 56 4.43 3.85 -13.22
CA GLU A 56 3.25 3.07 -13.62
C GLU A 56 2.29 2.85 -12.44
N GLY A 57 2.85 2.74 -11.23
CA GLY A 57 2.13 2.43 -10.00
C GLY A 57 1.99 0.94 -9.76
N ALA A 58 1.14 0.58 -8.79
CA ALA A 58 0.84 -0.80 -8.44
C ALA A 58 -0.66 -0.97 -8.23
N ALA A 59 -1.22 -1.97 -8.89
CA ALA A 59 -2.61 -2.42 -8.70
C ALA A 59 -2.63 -3.54 -7.66
N LEU A 60 -2.91 -3.17 -6.41
CA LEU A 60 -2.82 -4.06 -5.26
C LEU A 60 -4.13 -4.81 -5.05
N PRO A 61 -4.15 -6.16 -5.07
CA PRO A 61 -5.33 -6.95 -4.75
C PRO A 61 -5.86 -6.65 -3.34
N THR A 62 -7.14 -6.31 -3.22
CA THR A 62 -7.74 -6.08 -1.92
C THR A 62 -9.25 -6.27 -1.97
N ALA A 63 -9.74 -7.08 -1.03
CA ALA A 63 -11.18 -7.25 -0.81
C ALA A 63 -11.86 -5.98 -0.28
N LEU A 64 -11.08 -4.99 0.18
CA LEU A 64 -11.56 -3.68 0.63
C LEU A 64 -11.84 -2.71 -0.53
N SER A 65 -11.50 -3.09 -1.76
CA SER A 65 -11.83 -2.30 -2.94
C SER A 65 -13.33 -2.31 -3.22
N THR A 66 -13.79 -1.34 -4.03
CA THR A 66 -15.18 -1.22 -4.47
C THR A 66 -15.69 -2.45 -5.24
N HIS A 67 -14.79 -3.27 -5.80
CA HIS A 67 -15.14 -4.47 -6.57
C HIS A 67 -15.18 -5.76 -5.74
N GLY A 68 -14.94 -5.68 -4.42
CA GLY A 68 -14.98 -6.82 -3.52
C GLY A 68 -13.73 -7.71 -3.63
N PRO A 69 -13.81 -9.02 -3.36
CA PRO A 69 -12.64 -9.89 -3.13
C PRO A 69 -11.66 -10.00 -4.31
N GLU A 70 -12.15 -9.84 -5.54
CA GLU A 70 -11.32 -9.89 -6.75
C GLU A 70 -10.75 -8.52 -7.14
N GLY A 71 -11.20 -7.46 -6.48
CA GLY A 71 -10.85 -6.10 -6.85
C GLY A 71 -9.44 -5.71 -6.43
N ARG A 72 -8.95 -4.66 -7.07
CA ARG A 72 -7.62 -4.10 -6.85
C ARG A 72 -7.73 -2.61 -6.62
N SER A 73 -6.79 -2.04 -5.88
CA SER A 73 -6.67 -0.59 -5.72
C SER A 73 -5.37 -0.13 -6.36
N LEU A 74 -5.46 0.82 -7.28
CA LEU A 74 -4.31 1.38 -7.97
C LEU A 74 -3.71 2.52 -7.16
N TYR A 75 -2.41 2.44 -6.89
CA TYR A 75 -1.64 3.49 -6.25
C TYR A 75 -0.48 3.91 -7.14
N ARG A 76 -0.17 5.21 -7.21
CA ARG A 76 0.95 5.75 -7.99
C ARG A 76 1.83 6.67 -7.16
N PRO A 77 3.16 6.68 -7.41
CA PRO A 77 4.07 7.55 -6.68
C PRO A 77 3.69 9.03 -6.88
N ARG A 78 3.70 9.77 -5.78
CA ARG A 78 3.55 11.22 -5.81
C ARG A 78 4.80 11.84 -6.44
N PRO A 79 4.68 12.72 -7.44
CA PRO A 79 5.84 13.30 -8.14
C PRO A 79 6.84 14.00 -7.21
N THR A 80 6.36 14.63 -6.14
CA THR A 80 7.18 15.37 -5.18
C THR A 80 7.67 14.51 -4.02
N THR A 81 7.13 13.29 -3.85
CA THR A 81 7.40 12.43 -2.69
C THR A 81 7.28 10.96 -3.11
N PRO A 82 8.32 10.38 -3.73
CA PRO A 82 8.26 9.02 -4.29
C PRO A 82 8.04 7.90 -3.25
N SER A 83 8.25 8.20 -1.97
CA SER A 83 7.94 7.33 -0.83
C SER A 83 6.46 7.37 -0.42
N ARG A 84 5.62 8.16 -1.10
CA ARG A 84 4.17 8.19 -0.91
C ARG A 84 3.48 7.91 -2.21
N TRP A 85 2.59 6.92 -2.19
CA TRP A 85 1.84 6.52 -3.35
C TRP A 85 0.37 6.84 -3.11
N ASP A 86 -0.16 7.73 -3.94
CA ASP A 86 -1.53 8.21 -3.85
C ASP A 86 -2.47 7.25 -4.58
N TRP A 87 -3.62 7.00 -3.97
CA TRP A 87 -4.68 6.20 -4.57
C TRP A 87 -5.24 6.90 -5.81
N GLN A 88 -5.38 6.14 -6.89
CA GLN A 88 -5.87 6.61 -8.18
C GLN A 88 -7.24 6.03 -8.55
N GLY A 89 -7.78 5.10 -7.75
CA GLY A 89 -9.04 4.41 -8.01
C GLY A 89 -8.93 2.90 -7.84
N ASP A 90 -10.08 2.24 -7.89
CA ASP A 90 -10.16 0.79 -7.87
C ASP A 90 -10.28 0.22 -9.30
N LEU A 91 -9.72 -0.97 -9.49
CA LEU A 91 -9.72 -1.74 -10.72
C LEU A 91 -10.40 -3.10 -10.47
N ARG A 92 -11.05 -3.63 -11.51
CA ARG A 92 -11.66 -4.96 -11.52
C ARG A 92 -10.74 -5.99 -12.12
#